data_AF-A0A550H4H0-F1
#
_entry.id   AF-A0A550H4H0-F1
#
_cell.length_a   1.000
_cell.length_b   1.000
_cell.length_c   1.000
_cell.angle_alpha   90.00
_cell.angle_beta   90.00
_cell.angle_gamma   90.00
#
_symmetry.space_group_name_H-M   'P 1'
#
loop_
_entity.id
_entity.type
_entity.pdbx_description
1 polymer ?
#
loop_
_entity_poly.entity_id
_entity_poly.type
_entity_poly.pdbx_seq_one_letter_code
_entity_poly.pdbx_strand_id
1 'polypeptide(L)' 'MVSLLDLDDVVDGIEDAWSPVDVAYVNDQVVRAALFQGEYHWHKHDLEDELFLVYSGSIRIHVKGEG' A
#
# COMPACT_ATOMS: atom_id res chain seq x y z
N MET A 1 7.31 -14.53 13.76
CA MET A 1 8.20 -15.04 12.69
C MET A 1 7.49 -14.75 11.38
N VAL A 2 8.11 -13.98 10.49
CA VAL A 2 7.55 -13.69 9.16
C VAL A 2 8.02 -14.81 8.23
N SER A 3 7.12 -15.40 7.45
CA SER A 3 7.48 -16.38 6.42
C SER A 3 8.11 -15.68 5.21
N LEU A 4 9.00 -16.38 4.51
CA LEU A 4 9.45 -15.92 3.20
C LEU A 4 8.23 -15.81 2.27
N LEU A 5 8.13 -14.70 1.54
CA LEU A 5 7.02 -14.37 0.67
C LEU A 5 7.59 -13.95 -0.69
N ASP A 6 7.00 -14.45 -1.77
CA ASP A 6 7.26 -13.96 -3.12
C ASP A 6 6.30 -12.80 -3.41
N LEU A 7 6.83 -11.64 -3.80
CA LEU A 7 6.01 -10.46 -4.07
C LEU A 7 5.29 -10.56 -5.40
N ASP A 8 5.84 -11.27 -6.39
CA ASP A 8 5.20 -11.44 -7.69
C ASP A 8 3.91 -12.25 -7.54
N ASP A 9 3.95 -13.36 -6.79
CA ASP A 9 2.76 -14.18 -6.51
C ASP A 9 1.65 -13.39 -5.80
N VAL A 10 2.03 -12.47 -4.90
CA VAL A 10 1.08 -11.65 -4.14
C VAL A 10 0.41 -10.61 -5.03
N VAL A 11 1.19 -9.88 -5.83
CA VAL A 11 0.64 -8.79 -6.65
C VAL A 11 -0.16 -9.34 -7.83
N ASP A 12 0.22 -10.49 -8.39
CA ASP A 12 -0.54 -11.19 -9.43
C ASP A 12 -1.92 -11.68 -8.93
N GLY A 13 -2.07 -11.86 -7.61
CA GLY A 13 -3.34 -12.23 -6.98
C GLY A 13 -4.28 -11.07 -6.68
N ILE A 14 -3.88 -9.81 -6.89
CA ILE A 14 -4.72 -8.64 -6.62
C ILE A 14 -5.56 -8.33 -7.86
N GLU A 15 -6.85 -8.68 -7.80
CA GLU A 15 -7.77 -8.50 -8.94
C GLU A 15 -8.37 -7.08 -9.01
N ASP A 16 -8.58 -6.45 -7.85
CA ASP A 16 -9.28 -5.16 -7.74
C ASP A 16 -8.35 -4.04 -7.25
N ALA A 17 -8.37 -2.92 -7.98
CA ALA A 17 -7.69 -1.70 -7.54
C ALA A 17 -8.30 -1.16 -6.24
N TRP A 18 -7.46 -0.55 -5.39
CA TRP A 18 -7.84 0.02 -4.10
C TRP A 18 -8.38 -0.98 -3.07
N SER A 19 -8.16 -2.28 -3.29
CA SER A 19 -8.46 -3.35 -2.34
C SER A 19 -7.15 -3.92 -1.76
N PRO A 20 -6.54 -3.27 -0.74
CA PRO A 20 -5.27 -3.72 -0.19
C PRO A 20 -5.43 -5.07 0.51
N VAL A 21 -4.42 -5.93 0.36
CA VAL A 21 -4.31 -7.20 1.07
C VAL A 21 -3.20 -7.13 2.12
N ASP A 22 -3.48 -7.62 3.32
CA ASP A 22 -2.48 -7.72 4.40
C ASP A 22 -1.51 -8.88 4.09
N VAL A 23 -0.22 -8.59 3.94
CA VAL A 23 0.79 -9.58 3.51
C VAL A 23 1.67 -10.07 4.66
N ALA A 24 1.87 -9.24 5.67
CA ALA A 24 2.62 -9.60 6.86
C ALA A 24 2.27 -8.67 8.03
N TYR A 25 2.37 -9.22 9.24
CA TYR A 25 2.33 -8.45 10.47
C TYR A 25 3.73 -8.44 11.09
N VAL A 26 4.24 -7.24 11.37
CA VAL A 26 5.57 -7.01 11.93
C VAL A 26 5.41 -6.16 13.17
N ASN A 27 5.50 -6.80 14.34
CA ASN A 27 5.13 -6.17 15.61
C ASN A 27 3.70 -5.59 15.52
N ASP A 28 3.55 -4.30 15.78
CA ASP A 28 2.27 -3.58 15.74
C ASP A 28 1.97 -2.96 14.36
N GLN A 29 2.75 -3.29 13.34
CA GLN A 29 2.57 -2.81 11.97
C GLN A 29 2.05 -3.90 11.04
N VAL A 30 1.30 -3.48 10.03
CA VAL A 30 0.86 -4.34 8.94
C VAL A 30 1.49 -3.86 7.64
N VAL A 31 2.07 -4.80 6.89
CA VAL A 31 2.52 -4.57 5.51
C VAL A 31 1.37 -4.95 4.59
N ARG A 32 1.05 -4.08 3.63
CA ARG A 32 -0.02 -4.29 2.67
C ARG A 32 0.50 -4.21 1.24
N ALA A 33 -0.06 -5.04 0.37
CA ALA A 33 0.11 -4.92 -1.08
C ALA A 33 -1.21 -4.42 -1.69
N ALA A 34 -1.12 -3.54 -2.67
CA ALA A 34 -2.29 -2.90 -3.27
C ALA A 34 -2.03 -2.45 -4.70
N LEU A 35 -3.03 -2.61 -5.57
CA LEU A 35 -3.04 -2.07 -6.93
C LEU A 35 -3.67 -0.68 -6.93
N PHE A 36 -2.94 0.31 -7.44
CA PHE A 36 -3.40 1.70 -7.49
C PHE A 36 -3.76 2.04 -8.95
N GLN A 37 -4.97 2.54 -9.18
CA GLN A 37 -5.43 2.90 -10.51
C GLN A 37 -6.30 4.15 -10.50
N GLY A 38 -5.87 5.18 -11.24
CA GLY A 38 -6.58 6.45 -11.30
C GLY A 38 -6.40 7.28 -10.02
N GLU A 39 -7.45 8.02 -9.65
CA GLU A 39 -7.44 8.92 -8.49
C GLU A 39 -8.09 8.26 -7.28
N TYR A 40 -7.54 8.54 -6.11
CA TYR A 40 -8.13 8.15 -4.82
C TYR A 40 -8.69 9.37 -4.09
N HIS A 41 -9.65 9.13 -3.21
CA HIS A 41 -10.23 10.22 -2.43
C HIS A 41 -9.23 10.75 -1.40
N TRP A 42 -9.36 12.05 -1.07
CA TRP A 42 -8.58 12.66 0.00
C TRP A 42 -8.90 11.98 1.33
N HIS A 43 -7.87 11.48 2.00
CA HIS A 43 -7.95 10.88 3.32
C HIS A 43 -6.76 11.32 4.16
N LYS A 44 -6.78 10.98 5.45
CA LYS A 44 -5.69 11.21 6.40
C LYS A 44 -5.69 10.14 7.47
N HIS A 45 -4.52 9.94 8.07
CA HIS A 45 -4.34 9.20 9.31
C HIS A 45 -4.06 10.22 10.41
N ASP A 46 -4.80 10.14 11.53
CA ASP A 46 -4.65 11.10 12.63
C ASP A 46 -3.49 10.72 13.57
N LEU A 47 -3.12 9.44 13.61
CA LEU A 47 -2.24 8.87 14.62
C LEU A 47 -1.09 8.03 14.05
N GLU A 48 -1.16 7.67 12.77
CA GLU A 48 -0.17 6.83 12.11
C GLU A 48 0.46 7.54 10.93
N ASP A 49 1.76 7.32 10.76
CA ASP A 49 2.43 7.54 9.47
C ASP A 49 2.18 6.34 8.56
N GLU A 50 2.14 6.56 7.25
CA GLU A 50 2.05 5.52 6.24
C GLU A 50 3.23 5.59 5.28
N LEU A 51 3.90 4.44 5.07
CA LEU A 51 5.01 4.30 4.14
C LEU A 51 4.51 3.70 2.82
N PHE A 52 4.91 4.32 1.71
CA PHE A 52 4.66 3.80 0.37
C PHE A 52 5.96 3.33 -0.27
N LEU A 53 5.99 2.06 -0.68
CA LEU A 53 7.04 1.49 -1.53
C LEU A 53 6.43 1.13 -2.88
N VAL A 54 6.88 1.80 -3.94
CA VAL A 54 6.41 1.51 -5.30
C VAL A 54 7.18 0.29 -5.83
N TYR A 55 6.52 -0.86 -5.84
CA TYR A 55 7.09 -2.10 -6.40
C TYR A 55 7.20 -2.05 -7.92
N SER A 56 6.15 -1.57 -8.60
CA SER A 56 6.09 -1.43 -10.05
C SER A 56 5.25 -0.20 -10.44
N GLY A 57 5.63 0.46 -11.54
CA GLY A 57 4.97 1.66 -12.06
C GLY A 57 5.36 2.94 -11.31
N SER A 58 4.39 3.82 -11.11
CA SER A 58 4.59 5.11 -10.43
C SER A 58 3.31 5.60 -9.80
N ILE A 59 3.40 6.19 -8.61
CA ILE A 59 2.30 6.91 -7.96
C ILE A 59 2.64 8.39 -7.82
N ARG A 60 1.61 9.23 -7.75
CA ARG A 60 1.74 10.64 -7.38
C ARG A 60 0.92 10.87 -6.12
N ILE A 61 1.56 11.37 -5.07
CA ILE A 61 0.91 11.70 -3.81
C ILE A 61 0.79 13.22 -3.75
N HIS A 62 -0.43 13.72 -3.55
CA HIS A 62 -0.67 15.13 -3.26
C HIS A 62 -0.92 15.30 -1.76
N VAL A 63 -0.33 16.34 -1.16
CA VAL A 63 -0.53 16.70 0.25
C VAL A 63 -1.24 18.05 0.28
N LYS A 64 -2.31 18.18 1.07
CA LYS A 64 -3.04 19.45 1.17
C LYS A 64 -2.19 20.48 1.93
N GLY A 65 -2.10 21.69 1.39
CA GLY A 65 -1.42 22.81 2.04
C GLY A 65 0.09 22.87 1.78
N GLU A 66 0.63 21.93 1.01
CA GLU A 66 2.00 21.98 0.50
C GLU A 66 1.96 22.24 -1.02
N GLY A 67 2.60 23.32 -1.43
CA GLY A 67 2.79 23.75 -2.82
C GLY A 67 4.13 24.44 -2.96
#